data_AF-A0A7L3BB72-F1
#
_entry.id   AF-A0A7L3BB72-F1
#
_cell.length_a   1.000
_cell.length_b   1.000
_cell.length_c   1.000
_cell.angle_alpha   90.00
_cell.angle_beta   90.00
_cell.angle_gamma   90.00
#
_symmetry.space_group_name_H-M   'P 1'
#
loop_
_entity.id
_entity.type
_entity.pdbx_description
1 polymer ?
#
loop_
_entity_poly.entity_id
_entity_poly.type
_entity_poly.pdbx_seq_one_letter_code
_entity_poly.pdbx_strand_id
1 'polypeptide(L)'
;MWTAWCVAMYFFGAGAKMIQTSSLVLKENEDATLSCSQNDNHNFMSWYLQQPGKGLQLLYYSVGENQEQRVTTDIECKAKRLSLADFYLDILSVHMNHSAVYFCASSLDTTFQSHLLSLHI
;
A
#
# COMPACT_ATOMS: atom_id res chain seq x y z
N MET A 1 28.71 42.82 9.18
CA MET A 1 27.80 42.39 8.10
C MET A 1 28.25 41.04 7.55
N TRP A 2 27.99 39.92 8.25
CA TRP A 2 28.32 38.55 7.78
C TRP A 2 27.34 37.52 8.41
N THR A 3 26.03 37.66 8.16
CA THR A 3 25.00 36.72 8.66
C THR A 3 23.95 36.41 7.59
N ALA A 4 24.40 36.14 6.35
CA ALA A 4 23.47 35.95 5.23
C ALA A 4 23.71 34.66 4.44
N TRP A 5 24.47 33.69 4.96
CA TRP A 5 24.73 32.40 4.28
C TRP A 5 24.24 31.18 5.05
N CYS A 6 23.40 31.39 6.08
CA CYS A 6 22.46 30.36 6.54
C CYS A 6 21.11 30.62 5.87
N VAL A 7 21.09 30.85 4.55
CA VAL A 7 19.85 30.74 3.78
C VAL A 7 19.47 29.27 3.85
N ALA A 8 18.61 29.01 4.81
CA ALA A 8 17.80 27.83 5.02
C ALA A 8 17.47 27.11 3.70
N MET A 9 18.33 26.18 3.30
CA MET A 9 17.93 25.06 2.45
C MET A 9 17.13 24.10 3.34
N TYR A 10 15.97 24.57 3.80
CA TYR A 10 14.91 23.69 4.27
C TYR A 10 14.42 22.96 3.02
N PHE A 11 15.07 21.86 2.67
CA PHE A 11 14.45 20.84 1.84
C PHE A 11 13.25 20.33 2.64
N PHE A 12 12.09 20.96 2.47
CA PHE A 12 10.82 20.30 2.72
C PHE A 12 10.69 19.23 1.65
N GLY A 13 11.36 18.08 1.86
CA GLY A 13 10.97 16.85 1.21
C GLY A 13 9.57 16.52 1.72
N ALA A 14 8.54 16.96 1.01
CA ALA A 14 7.18 16.50 1.25
C ALA A 14 7.15 15.05 0.76
N GLY A 15 7.25 14.09 1.67
CA GLY A 15 7.01 12.69 1.32
C GLY A 15 5.55 12.46 0.94
N ALA A 16 5.29 11.44 0.12
CA ALA A 16 3.94 11.08 -0.28
C ALA A 16 3.02 10.88 0.94
N LYS A 17 1.90 11.62 0.95
CA LYS A 17 0.83 11.45 1.92
C LYS A 17 -0.10 10.35 1.42
N MET A 18 -0.21 9.30 2.22
CA MET A 18 -1.13 8.18 2.00
C MET A 18 -2.40 8.37 2.83
N ILE A 19 -3.57 8.21 2.21
CA ILE A 19 -4.87 8.19 2.89
C ILE A 19 -5.54 6.86 2.53
N GLN A 20 -5.92 6.07 3.54
CA GLN A 20 -6.59 4.79 3.31
C GLN A 20 -7.79 4.60 4.25
N THR A 21 -8.65 3.63 3.95
CA THR A 21 -9.72 3.20 4.85
C THR A 21 -9.15 2.84 6.23
N SER A 22 -9.64 3.51 7.28
CA SER A 22 -9.08 3.39 8.63
C SER A 22 -9.44 2.07 9.32
N SER A 23 -10.73 1.70 9.31
CA SER A 23 -11.21 0.45 9.88
C SER A 23 -12.55 0.08 9.26
N LEU A 24 -12.80 -1.24 9.15
CA LEU A 24 -14.09 -1.81 8.76
C LEU A 24 -14.41 -2.94 9.74
N VAL A 25 -15.67 -3.00 10.18
CA VAL A 25 -16.20 -4.11 10.98
C VAL A 25 -17.33 -4.72 10.18
N LEU A 26 -17.16 -5.97 9.77
CA LEU A 26 -18.02 -6.67 8.83
C LEU A 26 -18.49 -8.00 9.43
N LYS A 27 -19.59 -8.53 8.90
CA LYS A 27 -20.05 -9.89 9.20
C LYS A 27 -19.48 -10.87 8.18
N GLU A 28 -19.46 -12.15 8.53
CA GLU A 28 -19.03 -13.19 7.58
C GLU A 28 -19.88 -13.19 6.31
N ASN A 29 -19.23 -13.46 5.18
CA ASN A 29 -19.78 -13.49 3.82
C ASN A 29 -20.20 -12.11 3.27
N GLU A 30 -19.94 -11.01 3.97
CA GLU A 30 -20.06 -9.67 3.39
C GLU A 30 -18.86 -9.35 2.48
N ASP A 31 -19.07 -8.50 1.48
CA ASP A 31 -17.98 -7.96 0.67
C ASP A 31 -17.40 -6.70 1.33
N ALA A 32 -16.10 -6.48 1.16
CA ALA A 32 -15.40 -5.30 1.65
C ALA A 32 -14.71 -4.57 0.50
N THR A 33 -14.73 -3.24 0.53
CA THR A 33 -13.87 -2.42 -0.34
C THR A 33 -12.98 -1.55 0.53
N LEU A 34 -11.67 -1.73 0.40
CA LEU A 34 -10.67 -0.85 0.95
C LEU A 34 -10.22 0.15 -0.12
N SER A 35 -10.12 1.41 0.27
CA SER A 35 -9.61 2.48 -0.59
C SER A 35 -8.27 2.98 -0.07
N CYS A 36 -7.44 3.40 -1.01
CA CYS A 36 -6.17 4.05 -0.74
C CYS A 36 -5.92 5.13 -1.80
N SER A 37 -5.46 6.30 -1.36
CA SER A 37 -5.07 7.40 -2.23
C SER A 37 -3.74 8.03 -1.83
N GLN A 38 -3.04 8.57 -2.82
CA GLN A 38 -1.73 9.23 -2.68
C GLN A 38 -1.69 10.55 -3.45
N ASN A 39 -0.83 11.49 -3.04
CA ASN A 39 -0.79 12.86 -3.58
C ASN A 39 0.53 13.23 -4.28
N ASP A 40 1.39 12.26 -4.56
CA ASP A 40 2.76 12.42 -5.03
C ASP A 40 3.01 11.74 -6.39
N ASN A 41 1.93 11.43 -7.14
CA ASN A 41 1.98 10.83 -8.48
C ASN A 41 2.87 9.58 -8.60
N HIS A 42 3.01 8.82 -7.51
CA HIS A 42 3.69 7.54 -7.50
C HIS A 42 3.07 6.55 -8.48
N ASN A 43 3.90 5.99 -9.36
CA ASN A 43 3.50 4.98 -10.33
C ASN A 43 3.16 3.67 -9.62
N PHE A 44 4.01 3.27 -8.67
CA PHE A 44 3.88 2.02 -7.97
C PHE A 44 2.98 2.16 -6.75
N MET A 45 1.99 1.28 -6.62
CA MET A 45 1.19 1.13 -5.40
C MET A 45 0.99 -0.34 -5.07
N SER A 46 0.87 -0.65 -3.79
CA SER A 46 0.78 -2.03 -3.31
C SER A 46 -0.15 -2.16 -2.11
N TRP A 47 -0.83 -3.31 -2.05
CA TRP A 47 -1.63 -3.73 -0.91
C TRP A 47 -0.96 -4.89 -0.20
N TYR A 48 -0.77 -4.75 1.09
CA TYR A 48 -0.23 -5.76 1.98
C TYR A 48 -1.26 -6.18 3.02
N LEU A 49 -1.14 -7.43 3.45
CA LEU A 49 -1.83 -8.00 4.59
C LEU A 49 -0.84 -8.23 5.73
N GLN A 50 -1.22 -7.85 6.94
CA GLN A 50 -0.53 -8.25 8.15
C GLN A 50 -1.50 -8.96 9.09
N GLN A 51 -1.40 -10.28 9.14
CA GLN A 51 -2.08 -11.09 10.15
C GLN A 51 -1.33 -11.04 11.49
N PRO A 52 -2.01 -11.20 12.63
CA PRO A 52 -1.36 -11.26 13.93
C PRO A 52 -0.23 -12.31 13.96
N GLY A 53 0.96 -11.91 14.39
CA GLY A 53 2.12 -12.81 14.50
C GLY A 53 2.78 -13.20 13.17
N LYS A 54 2.34 -12.65 12.03
CA LYS A 54 2.96 -12.88 10.71
C LYS A 54 3.62 -11.61 10.17
N GLY A 55 4.55 -11.80 9.23
CA GLY A 55 5.13 -10.71 8.45
C GLY A 55 4.14 -10.09 7.47
N LEU A 56 4.54 -8.97 6.85
CA LEU A 56 3.79 -8.36 5.75
C LEU A 56 3.75 -9.30 4.54
N GLN A 57 2.56 -9.54 4.01
CA GLN A 57 2.33 -10.37 2.83
C GLN A 57 1.78 -9.49 1.72
N LEU A 58 2.45 -9.47 0.57
CA LEU A 58 2.01 -8.70 -0.59
C LEU A 58 0.79 -9.38 -1.23
N LEU A 59 -0.33 -8.66 -1.31
CA LEU A 59 -1.55 -9.14 -1.96
C LEU A 59 -1.55 -8.80 -3.45
N TYR A 60 -1.35 -7.52 -3.73
CA TYR A 60 -1.40 -6.91 -5.05
C TYR A 60 -0.36 -5.80 -5.15
N TYR A 61 0.15 -5.60 -6.36
CA TYR A 61 0.83 -4.37 -6.71
C TYR A 61 0.28 -3.81 -8.01
N SER A 62 0.57 -2.55 -8.27
CA SER A 62 0.28 -1.88 -9.53
C SER A 62 1.47 -1.02 -9.91
N VAL A 63 1.82 -1.01 -11.19
CA VAL A 63 2.93 -0.20 -11.76
C VAL A 63 2.43 1.04 -12.50
N GLY A 64 1.12 1.30 -12.47
CA GLY A 64 0.47 2.39 -13.16
C GLY A 64 -1.04 2.15 -13.29
N GLU A 65 -1.76 3.13 -13.83
CA GLU A 65 -3.22 3.05 -14.01
C GLU A 65 -3.63 1.80 -14.80
N ASN A 66 -4.61 1.05 -14.27
CA ASN A 66 -5.11 -0.20 -14.86
C ASN A 66 -4.03 -1.27 -15.11
N GLN A 67 -2.92 -1.22 -14.35
CA GLN A 67 -1.81 -2.16 -14.44
C GLN A 67 -1.60 -2.85 -13.08
N GLU A 68 -2.59 -3.59 -12.60
CA GLU A 68 -2.54 -4.33 -11.34
C GLU A 68 -2.11 -5.79 -11.56
N GLN A 69 -1.29 -6.30 -10.65
CA GLN A 69 -0.84 -7.68 -10.62
C GLN A 69 -1.15 -8.31 -9.26
N ARG A 70 -1.77 -9.48 -9.30
CA ARG A 70 -2.02 -10.32 -8.11
C ARG A 70 -0.76 -11.08 -7.73
N VAL A 71 -0.46 -11.16 -6.43
CA VAL A 71 0.71 -11.87 -5.89
C VAL A 71 0.31 -13.10 -5.07
N THR A 72 -0.69 -12.99 -4.19
CA THR A 72 -1.16 -14.13 -3.38
C THR A 72 -2.48 -14.70 -3.88
N THR A 73 -2.69 -16.00 -3.65
CA THR A 73 -3.96 -16.71 -3.82
C THR A 73 -4.67 -17.00 -2.49
N ASP A 74 -4.08 -16.66 -1.34
CA ASP A 74 -4.58 -17.04 -0.01
C ASP A 74 -5.92 -16.39 0.36
N ILE A 75 -6.20 -15.22 -0.23
CA ILE A 75 -7.44 -14.47 -0.03
C ILE A 75 -8.05 -14.17 -1.39
N GLU A 76 -9.36 -14.41 -1.51
CA GLU A 76 -10.13 -14.02 -2.69
C GLU A 76 -10.42 -12.52 -2.69
N CYS A 77 -9.62 -11.78 -3.44
CA CYS A 77 -9.72 -10.33 -3.57
C CYS A 77 -9.39 -9.88 -5.00
N LYS A 78 -9.82 -8.66 -5.34
CA LYS A 78 -9.58 -8.00 -6.62
C LYS A 78 -9.12 -6.57 -6.36
N ALA A 79 -8.01 -6.16 -6.95
CA ALA A 79 -7.56 -4.78 -6.87
C ALA A 79 -7.93 -3.99 -8.13
N LYS A 80 -8.15 -2.68 -8.00
CA LYS A 80 -8.45 -1.76 -9.11
C LYS A 80 -7.67 -0.47 -8.96
N ARG A 81 -6.86 -0.14 -9.95
CA ARG A 81 -6.05 1.09 -10.02
C ARG A 81 -6.68 2.05 -11.02
N LEU A 82 -7.68 2.80 -10.57
CA LEU A 82 -8.46 3.69 -11.43
C LEU A 82 -7.65 4.93 -11.89
N SER A 83 -6.68 5.36 -11.10
CA SER A 83 -5.81 6.52 -11.39
C SER A 83 -4.45 6.33 -10.72
N LEU A 84 -3.46 7.18 -11.01
CA LEU A 84 -2.22 7.20 -10.25
C LEU A 84 -2.46 7.58 -8.78
N ALA A 85 -3.51 8.34 -8.48
CA ALA A 85 -3.84 8.71 -7.12
C ALA A 85 -4.46 7.53 -6.36
N ASP A 86 -5.37 6.77 -6.96
CA ASP A 86 -6.27 5.86 -6.24
C ASP A 86 -5.99 4.38 -6.50
N PHE A 87 -6.07 3.56 -5.45
CA PHE A 87 -5.94 2.11 -5.52
C PHE A 87 -6.92 1.43 -4.57
N TYR A 88 -7.83 0.63 -5.12
CA TYR A 88 -8.87 -0.06 -4.38
C TYR A 88 -8.56 -1.55 -4.26
N LEU A 89 -9.03 -2.16 -3.17
CA LEU A 89 -8.98 -3.60 -2.94
C LEU A 89 -10.38 -4.08 -2.49
N ASP A 90 -11.03 -4.84 -3.37
CA ASP A 90 -12.29 -5.51 -3.09
C ASP A 90 -11.98 -6.91 -2.53
N ILE A 91 -12.41 -7.20 -1.31
CA ILE A 91 -12.32 -8.52 -0.68
C ILE A 91 -13.70 -9.15 -0.76
N LEU A 92 -13.80 -10.31 -1.38
CA LEU A 92 -15.08 -10.98 -1.61
C LEU A 92 -15.34 -11.97 -0.49
N SER A 93 -16.59 -12.04 -0.01
CA SER A 93 -17.04 -13.00 1.00
C SER A 93 -16.07 -13.11 2.20
N VAL A 94 -15.99 -12.06 3.01
CA VAL A 94 -15.06 -12.00 4.15
C VAL A 94 -15.31 -13.09 5.18
N HIS A 95 -14.23 -13.67 5.72
CA HIS A 95 -14.28 -14.70 6.75
C HIS A 95 -13.43 -14.27 7.96
N MET A 96 -13.63 -14.91 9.12
CA MET A 96 -12.90 -14.55 10.35
C MET A 96 -11.38 -14.62 10.21
N ASN A 97 -10.85 -15.51 9.37
CA ASN A 97 -9.41 -15.63 9.08
C ASN A 97 -8.85 -14.47 8.21
N HIS A 98 -9.71 -13.66 7.61
CA HIS A 98 -9.34 -12.44 6.89
C HIS A 98 -9.19 -11.23 7.85
N SER A 99 -9.53 -11.39 9.14
CA SER A 99 -9.32 -10.35 10.15
C SER A 99 -7.84 -10.05 10.35
N ALA A 100 -7.42 -8.85 9.93
CA ALA A 100 -6.03 -8.45 9.84
C ALA A 100 -5.92 -6.93 9.63
N VAL A 101 -4.69 -6.41 9.64
CA VAL A 101 -4.41 -5.05 9.19
C VAL A 101 -4.02 -5.09 7.71
N TYR A 102 -4.67 -4.24 6.92
CA TYR A 102 -4.37 -4.06 5.50
C TYR A 102 -3.59 -2.74 5.32
N PHE A 103 -2.43 -2.82 4.69
CA PHE A 103 -1.57 -1.66 4.45
C PHE A 103 -1.49 -1.34 2.97
N CYS A 104 -1.65 -0.07 2.64
CA CYS A 104 -1.35 0.46 1.33
C CYS A 104 -0.01 1.21 1.36
N ALA A 105 0.83 0.99 0.35
CA ALA A 105 2.09 1.72 0.17
C ALA A 105 2.23 2.19 -1.28
N SER A 106 2.99 3.25 -1.49
CA SER A 106 3.28 3.81 -2.82
C SER A 106 4.78 4.13 -2.96
N SER A 107 5.28 4.08 -4.19
CA SER A 107 6.64 4.53 -4.52
C SER A 107 6.74 5.09 -5.93
N LEU A 108 7.69 6.02 -6.13
CA LEU A 108 7.96 6.62 -7.43
C LEU A 108 8.47 5.59 -8.45
N ASP A 109 9.35 4.68 -8.01
CA ASP A 109 9.97 3.62 -8.81
C ASP A 109 9.83 2.23 -8.17
N THR A 110 9.93 1.21 -9.02
CA THR A 110 9.99 -0.22 -8.66
C THR A 110 11.40 -0.61 -8.19
N THR A 111 11.79 -0.19 -6.99
CA THR A 111 12.75 -1.03 -6.25
C THR A 111 11.97 -2.17 -5.62
N PHE A 112 11.61 -3.18 -6.42
CA PHE A 112 11.25 -4.48 -5.87
C PHE A 112 12.51 -4.95 -5.15
N GLN A 113 12.54 -4.94 -3.82
CA GLN A 113 13.63 -5.58 -3.08
C GLN A 113 13.47 -7.10 -3.28
N SER A 114 13.90 -7.58 -4.45
CA SER A 114 14.07 -9.00 -4.76
C SER A 114 15.25 -9.61 -4.01
N HIS A 115 16.11 -8.76 -3.43
CA HIS A 115 17.11 -9.18 -2.46
C HIS A 115 16.41 -9.49 -1.14
N LEU A 116 16.04 -10.76 -0.98
CA LEU A 116 15.88 -11.37 0.34
C LEU A 116 17.16 -11.08 1.13
N LEU A 117 17.13 -10.05 1.97
CA LEU A 117 18.15 -9.85 3.00
C LEU A 117 17.92 -10.97 4.02
N SER A 118 18.53 -12.11 3.75
CA SER A 118 18.53 -13.24 4.66
C SER A 118 19.35 -12.83 5.88
N LEU A 119 18.65 -12.47 6.96
CA LEU A 119 19.26 -12.39 8.27
C LEU A 119 19.29 -13.83 8.81
N HIS A 120 20.47 -14.43 8.78
CA HIS A 120 20.73 -15.63 9.57
C HIS A 120 21.13 -15.19 10.97
N ILE A 121 20.52 -15.81 11.99
CA ILE A 121 20.95 -15.76 13.39
C ILE A 121 21.84 -16.98 13.62
#